data_AF-C4XRT6-F1
#
_entry.id   AF-C4XRT6-F1
#
_cell.length_a   1.000
_cell.length_b   1.000
_cell.length_c   1.000
_cell.angle_alpha   90.00
_cell.angle_beta   90.00
_cell.angle_gamma   90.00
#
_symmetry.space_group_name_H-M   'P 1'
#
loop_
_entity.id
_entity.type
_entity.pdbx_description
1 polymer ?
#
loop_
_entity_poly.entity_id
_entity_poly.type
_entity_poly.pdbx_seq_one_letter_code
_entity_poly.pdbx_strand_id
1 'polypeptide(L)'
;MAVRTSLLAAVLLMLLAGCAGQGGGLGGDKPPVMTVTDYYEYCSALPGPNACLSDPICNRFKQELSQPPTELSACLTMCRKTGDALYVANLTNGCAGILDRAIDLCDQFCRRRDRS
;
A
#
# COMPACT_ATOMS: atom_id res chain seq x y z
N MET A 1 -52.94 -15.82 -14.42
CA MET A 1 -52.00 -15.40 -13.36
C MET A 1 -50.58 -15.47 -13.91
N ALA A 2 -50.09 -14.39 -14.51
CA ALA A 2 -48.75 -14.35 -15.11
C ALA A 2 -48.13 -12.97 -14.86
N VAL A 3 -47.93 -12.63 -13.58
CA VAL A 3 -47.37 -11.35 -13.13
C VAL A 3 -46.37 -11.64 -12.01
N ARG A 4 -45.41 -12.56 -12.21
CA ARG A 4 -44.43 -12.90 -11.15
C ARG A 4 -43.01 -13.21 -11.62
N THR A 5 -42.73 -13.22 -12.92
CA THR A 5 -41.42 -13.65 -13.44
C THR A 5 -40.47 -12.53 -13.89
N SER A 6 -40.91 -11.27 -13.90
CA SER A 6 -40.09 -10.16 -14.43
C SER A 6 -39.29 -9.36 -13.39
N LEU A 7 -39.42 -9.64 -12.09
CA LEU A 7 -38.76 -8.85 -11.02
C LEU A 7 -37.37 -9.34 -10.63
N LEU A 8 -37.01 -10.59 -10.95
CA LEU A 8 -35.72 -11.18 -10.52
C LEU A 8 -34.54 -10.78 -11.42
N ALA A 9 -34.78 -10.36 -12.66
CA ALA A 9 -33.71 -9.97 -13.59
C ALA A 9 -33.17 -8.56 -13.34
N ALA A 10 -33.97 -7.65 -12.76
CA ALA A 10 -33.58 -6.26 -12.54
C ALA A 10 -32.65 -6.08 -11.31
N VAL A 11 -32.74 -6.98 -10.31
CA VAL A 11 -31.95 -6.89 -9.08
C VAL A 11 -30.51 -7.37 -9.30
N LEU A 12 -30.28 -8.34 -10.19
CA LEU A 12 -28.95 -8.90 -10.44
C LEU A 12 -28.00 -7.93 -11.17
N LEU A 13 -28.54 -6.99 -11.94
CA LEU A 13 -27.75 -5.99 -12.67
C LEU A 13 -27.30 -4.81 -11.79
N MET A 14 -28.00 -4.50 -10.69
CA MET A 14 -27.61 -3.41 -9.76
C MET A 14 -26.50 -3.83 -8.79
N LEU A 15 -26.27 -5.14 -8.60
CA LEU A 15 -25.24 -5.67 -7.69
C LEU A 15 -23.82 -5.71 -8.31
N LEU A 16 -23.67 -5.46 -9.61
CA LEU A 16 -22.37 -5.31 -10.28
C LEU A 16 -21.89 -3.84 -10.36
N ALA A 17 -22.68 -2.89 -9.84
CA ALA A 17 -22.40 -1.46 -9.86
C ALA A 17 -21.90 -0.88 -8.52
N GLY A 18 -21.45 -1.73 -7.57
CA GLY A 18 -20.71 -1.31 -6.38
C GLY A 18 -19.70 -2.40 -6.02
N CYS A 19 -18.39 -2.19 -5.90
CA CYS A 19 -17.61 -0.97 -5.72
C CYS A 19 -16.53 -0.88 -6.82
N ALA A 20 -16.86 -0.38 -8.01
CA ALA A 20 -15.86 0.33 -8.79
C ALA A 20 -15.63 1.64 -8.03
N GLY A 21 -14.66 1.62 -7.12
CA GLY A 21 -14.35 2.71 -6.21
C GLY A 21 -14.31 4.03 -6.96
N GLN A 22 -15.36 4.82 -6.73
CA GLN A 22 -15.41 6.27 -6.73
C GLN A 22 -14.16 6.91 -7.35
N GLY A 23 -14.22 7.11 -8.66
CA GLY A 23 -13.41 8.09 -9.35
C GLY A 23 -13.74 9.48 -8.80
N GLY A 24 -13.16 9.80 -7.64
CA GLY A 24 -13.06 11.15 -7.12
C GLY A 24 -12.08 11.91 -8.00
N GLY A 25 -12.58 12.49 -9.09
CA GLY A 25 -11.87 13.53 -9.81
C GLY A 25 -11.73 14.75 -8.90
N LEU A 26 -10.59 14.88 -8.25
CA LEU A 26 -10.14 16.10 -7.57
C LEU A 26 -8.64 16.26 -7.83
N GLY A 27 -8.30 17.15 -8.77
CA GLY A 27 -6.94 17.65 -8.99
C GLY A 27 -6.07 16.75 -9.87
N GLY A 28 -5.74 17.23 -11.07
CA GLY A 28 -4.65 16.69 -11.90
C GLY A 28 -3.25 16.95 -11.34
N ASP A 29 -3.15 17.14 -10.03
CA ASP A 29 -1.90 17.36 -9.33
C ASP A 29 -1.30 16.01 -8.97
N LYS A 30 -0.16 15.75 -9.60
CA LYS A 30 0.68 14.60 -9.31
C LYS A 30 0.95 14.55 -7.80
N PRO A 31 0.78 13.39 -7.14
CA PRO A 31 1.05 13.29 -5.71
C PRO A 31 2.49 13.72 -5.43
N PRO A 32 2.74 14.49 -4.36
CA PRO A 32 4.06 15.04 -4.08
C PRO A 32 5.09 13.94 -3.90
N VAL A 33 6.36 14.29 -4.16
CA VAL A 33 7.50 13.43 -3.84
C VAL A 33 7.43 13.05 -2.36
N MET A 34 7.53 11.75 -2.10
CA MET A 34 7.61 11.24 -0.74
C MET A 34 9.07 11.30 -0.30
N THR A 35 9.36 12.01 0.77
CA THR A 35 10.69 12.01 1.38
C THR A 35 10.90 10.76 2.24
N VAL A 36 12.14 10.48 2.63
CA VAL A 36 12.46 9.37 3.55
C VAL A 36 11.80 9.59 4.92
N THR A 37 11.64 10.84 5.34
CA THR A 37 10.93 11.21 6.56
C THR A 37 9.45 10.90 6.43
N ASP A 38 8.80 11.31 5.32
CA ASP A 38 7.39 11.01 5.07
C ASP A 38 7.15 9.50 5.07
N TYR A 39 8.01 8.74 4.39
CA TYR A 39 7.96 7.28 4.39
C TYR A 39 7.96 6.73 5.83
N TYR A 40 8.91 7.18 6.65
CA TYR A 40 9.06 6.69 8.02
C TYR A 40 7.83 7.01 8.86
N GLU A 41 7.36 8.25 8.84
CA GLU A 41 6.20 8.70 9.60
C GLU A 41 4.93 7.95 9.19
N TYR A 42 4.72 7.74 7.88
CA TYR A 42 3.60 6.96 7.39
C TYR A 42 3.73 5.47 7.72
N CYS A 43 4.93 4.92 7.77
CA CYS A 43 5.14 3.53 8.11
C CYS A 43 4.97 3.28 9.61
N SER A 44 5.54 4.14 10.45
CA SER A 44 5.58 3.95 11.91
C SER A 44 4.25 4.27 12.59
N ALA A 45 3.34 4.99 11.92
CA ALA A 45 2.01 5.30 12.43
C ALA A 45 1.21 4.03 12.80
N LEU A 46 1.06 3.79 14.11
CA LEU A 46 0.37 2.62 14.64
C LEU A 46 -1.15 2.78 14.57
N PRO A 47 -1.90 1.77 14.09
CA PRO A 47 -3.36 1.84 13.98
C PRO A 47 -4.13 1.71 15.31
N GLY A 48 -3.44 1.50 16.44
CA GLY A 48 -4.08 1.42 17.75
C GLY A 48 -3.18 0.83 18.84
N PRO A 49 -3.65 0.79 20.09
CA PRO A 49 -2.95 0.13 21.18
C PRO A 49 -2.84 -1.38 20.91
N ASN A 50 -1.67 -1.96 21.17
CA ASN A 50 -1.31 -3.36 20.87
C ASN A 50 -1.02 -3.67 19.39
N ALA A 51 -0.85 -2.65 18.54
CA ALA A 51 -0.27 -2.89 17.22
C ALA A 51 1.17 -3.44 17.34
N CYS A 52 1.57 -4.26 16.38
CA CYS A 52 2.96 -4.70 16.26
C CYS A 52 3.91 -3.48 16.29
N LEU A 53 5.08 -3.66 16.91
CA LEU A 53 6.15 -2.67 16.87
C LEU A 53 6.62 -2.48 15.41
N SER A 54 6.23 -1.36 14.81
CA SER A 54 6.50 -1.01 13.42
C SER A 54 7.94 -0.53 13.20
N ASP A 55 8.56 0.07 14.22
CA ASP A 55 9.88 0.71 14.12
C ASP A 55 10.98 -0.20 13.54
N PRO A 56 11.15 -1.49 13.92
CA PRO A 56 12.19 -2.33 13.33
C PRO A 56 12.01 -2.55 11.83
N ILE A 57 10.77 -2.72 11.38
CA ILE A 57 10.43 -2.88 9.96
C ILE A 57 10.65 -1.56 9.23
N CYS A 58 10.05 -0.48 9.72
CA CYS A 58 10.08 0.83 9.09
C CYS A 58 11.50 1.40 9.02
N ASN A 59 12.31 1.22 10.07
CA ASN A 59 13.71 1.65 10.05
C ASN A 59 14.55 0.89 9.04
N ARG A 60 14.28 -0.41 8.83
CA ARG A 60 15.03 -1.18 7.83
C ARG A 60 14.80 -0.60 6.43
N PHE A 61 13.55 -0.37 6.05
CA PHE A 61 13.25 0.26 4.75
C PHE A 61 13.79 1.70 4.68
N LYS A 62 13.67 2.49 5.75
CA LYS A 62 14.23 3.84 5.83
C LYS A 62 15.73 3.87 5.53
N GLN A 63 16.49 2.89 6.02
CA GLN A 63 17.91 2.77 5.74
C GLN A 63 18.17 2.54 4.25
N GLU A 64 17.45 1.60 3.63
CA GLU A 64 17.58 1.32 2.19
C GLU A 64 17.17 2.55 1.34
N LEU A 65 16.10 3.24 1.74
CA LEU A 65 15.59 4.44 1.07
C LEU A 65 16.44 5.70 1.28
N SER A 66 17.42 5.67 2.21
CA SER A 66 18.35 6.80 2.38
C SER A 66 19.28 6.97 1.18
N GLN A 67 19.53 5.89 0.44
CA GLN A 67 20.32 5.87 -0.78
C GLN A 67 19.64 4.98 -1.83
N PRO A 68 18.45 5.36 -2.32
CA PRO A 68 17.66 4.46 -3.15
C PRO A 68 18.26 4.35 -4.56
N PRO A 69 18.27 3.16 -5.19
CA PRO A 69 18.78 2.98 -6.56
C PRO A 69 18.11 3.95 -7.54
N THR A 70 18.82 4.55 -8.50
CA THR A 70 18.23 5.56 -9.40
C THR A 70 17.10 5.00 -10.26
N GLU A 71 17.32 3.85 -10.87
CA GLU A 71 16.34 3.18 -11.74
C GLU A 71 15.11 2.71 -10.97
N LEU A 72 13.91 3.00 -11.48
CA LEU A 72 12.65 2.57 -10.85
C LEU A 72 12.60 1.06 -10.61
N SER A 73 12.99 0.27 -11.61
CA SER A 73 12.98 -1.20 -11.52
C SER A 73 13.91 -1.71 -10.41
N ALA A 74 15.08 -1.09 -10.25
CA ALA A 74 16.03 -1.41 -9.19
C ALA A 74 15.50 -1.00 -7.81
N CYS A 75 14.86 0.16 -7.71
CA CYS A 75 14.23 0.63 -6.48
C CYS A 75 13.09 -0.31 -6.02
N LEU A 76 12.20 -0.70 -6.93
CA LEU A 76 11.12 -1.66 -6.65
C LEU A 76 11.68 -3.05 -6.29
N THR A 77 12.77 -3.47 -6.92
CA THR A 77 13.44 -4.75 -6.59
C THR A 77 14.05 -4.71 -5.19
N MET A 78 14.64 -3.58 -4.80
CA MET A 78 15.15 -3.37 -3.44
C MET A 78 14.02 -3.45 -2.41
N CYS A 79 12.88 -2.80 -2.64
CA CYS A 79 11.71 -2.89 -1.76
C CYS A 79 11.28 -4.35 -1.52
N ARG A 80 11.17 -5.14 -2.60
CA ARG A 80 10.80 -6.57 -2.50
C ARG A 80 11.84 -7.38 -1.73
N LYS A 81 13.12 -7.22 -2.05
CA LYS A 81 14.21 -7.95 -1.36
C LYS A 81 14.24 -7.64 0.14
N THR A 82 14.00 -6.38 0.52
CA THR A 82 13.90 -5.98 1.92
C THR A 82 12.68 -6.60 2.59
N GLY A 83 11.55 -6.63 1.89
CA GLY A 83 10.34 -7.33 2.34
C GLY A 83 10.59 -8.82 2.60
N ASP A 84 11.16 -9.52 1.62
CA ASP A 84 11.48 -10.95 1.69
C ASP A 84 12.43 -11.26 2.86
N ALA A 85 13.45 -10.42 3.08
CA ALA A 85 14.40 -10.57 4.18
C ALA A 85 13.75 -10.44 5.56
N LEU A 86 12.65 -9.67 5.66
CA LEU A 86 11.91 -9.44 6.90
C LEU A 86 10.73 -10.40 7.07
N TYR A 87 10.33 -11.12 6.02
CA TYR A 87 9.08 -11.87 5.96
C TYR A 87 8.95 -12.91 7.08
N VAL A 88 9.90 -13.84 7.18
CA VAL A 88 9.82 -14.94 8.16
C VAL A 88 9.75 -14.44 9.59
N ALA A 89 10.57 -13.43 9.93
CA ALA A 89 10.64 -12.88 11.28
C ALA A 89 9.38 -12.11 11.69
N ASN A 90 8.61 -11.58 10.73
CA ASN A 90 7.43 -10.76 10.99
C ASN A 90 6.12 -11.49 10.75
N LEU A 91 6.15 -12.62 10.02
CA LEU A 91 5.03 -13.55 9.90
C LEU A 91 4.70 -14.18 11.26
N THR A 92 5.71 -14.65 11.99
CA THR A 92 5.52 -15.37 13.26
C THR A 92 5.11 -14.46 14.42
N ASN A 93 5.43 -13.17 14.35
CA ASN A 93 5.20 -12.21 15.43
C ASN A 93 3.93 -11.36 15.22
N GLY A 94 3.07 -11.71 14.26
CA GLY A 94 1.81 -10.99 13.99
C GLY A 94 2.00 -9.62 13.33
N CYS A 95 3.17 -9.37 12.73
CA CYS A 95 3.57 -8.10 12.15
C CYS A 95 3.39 -8.04 10.62
N ALA A 96 2.82 -9.09 10.01
CA ALA A 96 2.68 -9.21 8.56
C ALA A 96 1.99 -7.99 7.92
N GLY A 97 0.89 -7.48 8.49
CA GLY A 97 0.21 -6.32 7.94
C GLY A 97 1.03 -5.02 7.99
N ILE A 98 1.95 -4.88 8.97
CA ILE A 98 2.88 -3.75 9.00
C ILE A 98 3.97 -3.91 7.94
N LEU A 99 4.46 -5.14 7.72
CA LEU A 99 5.40 -5.44 6.66
C LEU A 99 4.81 -5.16 5.28
N ASP A 100 3.57 -5.60 5.01
CA ASP A 100 2.87 -5.34 3.75
C ASP A 100 2.72 -3.82 3.51
N ARG A 101 2.29 -3.08 4.54
CA ARG A 101 2.22 -1.60 4.48
C ARG A 101 3.58 -0.96 4.19
N ALA A 102 4.65 -1.44 4.82
CA ALA A 102 5.99 -0.93 4.61
C ALA A 102 6.45 -1.15 3.15
N ILE A 103 6.17 -2.33 2.58
CA ILE A 103 6.45 -2.65 1.18
C ILE A 103 5.66 -1.72 0.25
N ASP A 104 4.36 -1.55 0.49
CA ASP A 104 3.50 -0.67 -0.32
C ASP A 104 3.97 0.79 -0.29
N LEU A 105 4.37 1.29 0.87
CA LEU A 105 4.92 2.64 1.02
C LEU A 105 6.29 2.77 0.32
N CYS A 106 7.12 1.73 0.34
CA CYS A 106 8.40 1.71 -0.38
C CYS A 106 8.18 1.78 -1.90
N ASP A 107 7.21 1.01 -2.41
CA ASP A 107 6.80 1.05 -3.81
C ASP A 107 6.28 2.44 -4.22
N GLN A 108 5.46 3.07 -3.35
CA GLN A 108 4.98 4.44 -3.57
C GLN A 108 6.11 5.46 -3.58
N PHE A 109 7.08 5.35 -2.66
CA PHE A 109 8.27 6.20 -2.64
C PHE A 109 9.00 6.11 -3.99
N CYS A 110 9.34 4.90 -4.42
CA CYS A 110 10.06 4.66 -5.68
C CYS A 110 9.33 5.28 -6.87
N ARG A 111 8.01 5.05 -6.97
CA ARG A 111 7.17 5.55 -8.07
C ARG A 111 6.94 7.05 -8.04
N ARG A 112 6.98 7.70 -6.87
CA ARG A 112 6.83 9.16 -6.75
C ARG A 112 8.14 9.86 -7.13
N ARG A 113 9.28 9.27 -6.76
CA ARG A 113 10.63 9.79 -7.07
C ARG A 113 11.06 9.62 -8.52
N ASP A 114 10.78 8.48 -9.16
CA ASP A 114 11.08 8.27 -10.60
C ASP A 114 10.41 9.31 -11.52
N ARG A 115 9.36 9.90 -10.98
CA ARG A 115 8.46 10.82 -11.65
C ARG A 115 8.84 12.28 -11.39
N SER A 116 9.74 12.58 -10.46
CA SER A 116 10.24 13.94 -10.14
C SER A 116 11.53 14.24 -10.87
#